data_AF-A0A6B3ET22-F1
#
_entry.id   AF-A0A6B3ET22-F1
#
_cell.length_a   1.000
_cell.length_b   1.000
_cell.length_c   1.000
_cell.angle_alpha   90.00
_cell.angle_beta   90.00
_cell.angle_gamma   90.00
#
_symmetry.space_group_name_H-M   'P 1'
#
loop_
_entity.id
_entity.type
_entity.pdbx_description
1 polymer ?
#
loop_
_entity_poly.entity_id
_entity_poly.type
_entity_poly.pdbx_seq_one_letter_code
_entity_poly.pdbx_strand_id
1 'polypeptide(L)' 'ERQPELRDAYLAHLDAHPDDGMWKSCGAGHVTASALVVCPERGEVLLTLHRKLRLWLQMGGHCEPGDVSL' A
#
# COMPACT_ATOMS: atom_id res chain seq x y z
N GLU A 1 -8.84 7.40 -10.38
CA GLU A 1 -9.23 6.10 -10.97
C GLU A 1 -10.34 5.50 -10.14
N ARG A 2 -11.23 4.72 -10.75
CA ARG A 2 -12.27 4.00 -10.00
C ARG A 2 -11.70 2.69 -9.45
N GLN A 3 -12.25 2.21 -8.33
CA GLN A 3 -11.81 0.96 -7.70
C GLN A 3 -11.67 -0.25 -8.68
N PRO A 4 -12.56 -0.46 -9.68
CA PRO A 4 -12.40 -1.58 -10.61
C PRO A 4 -11.18 -1.45 -11.53
N GLU A 5 -10.89 -0.24 -12.02
CA GLU A 5 -9.75 0.01 -12.91
C GLU A 5 -8.42 -0.26 -12.18
N LEU A 6 -8.32 0.19 -10.93
CA LEU A 6 -7.18 -0.08 -10.06
C LEU A 6 -6.98 -1.57 -9.80
N ARG A 7 -8.07 -2.29 -9.51
CA ARG A 7 -8.01 -3.74 -9.32
C ARG A 7 -7.47 -4.43 -10.58
N ASP A 8 -8.00 -4.08 -11.75
CA ASP A 8 -7.59 -4.72 -13.01
C ASP A 8 -6.11 -4.40 -13.32
N ALA A 9 -5.64 -3.20 -13.01
CA ALA A 9 -4.23 -2.84 -13.12
C ALA A 9 -3.32 -3.66 -12.17
N TYR A 10 -3.74 -3.87 -10.92
CA TYR A 10 -2.97 -4.68 -9.97
C TYR A 10 -2.92 -6.15 -10.38
N LEU A 11 -4.04 -6.71 -10.85
CA LEU A 11 -4.08 -8.09 -11.35
C LEU A 11 -3.20 -8.26 -12.58
N ALA A 12 -3.25 -7.34 -13.54
CA ALA A 12 -2.40 -7.39 -14.72
C ALA A 12 -0.90 -7.32 -14.37
N HIS A 13 -0.52 -6.52 -13.36
CA HIS A 13 0.85 -6.47 -12.85
C HIS A 13 1.30 -7.80 -12.25
N LEU A 14 0.47 -8.39 -11.39
CA LEU A 14 0.77 -9.66 -10.74
C LEU A 14 0.81 -10.84 -11.74
N ASP A 15 0.00 -10.80 -12.79
CA ASP A 15 0.05 -11.78 -13.88
C ASP A 15 1.35 -11.65 -14.71
N ALA A 16 1.82 -10.42 -14.93
CA ALA A 16 3.07 -10.16 -15.66
C ALA A 16 4.33 -10.45 -14.82
N HIS A 17 4.23 -10.37 -13.50
CA HIS A 17 5.32 -10.55 -12.52
C HIS A 17 4.95 -11.56 -11.42
N PRO A 18 4.71 -12.83 -11.76
CA PRO A 18 4.17 -13.82 -10.81
C PRO A 18 5.13 -14.18 -9.67
N ASP A 19 6.44 -14.07 -9.92
CA ASP A 19 7.46 -14.47 -8.95
C ASP A 19 7.81 -13.37 -7.94
N ASP A 20 7.77 -12.10 -8.38
CA ASP A 20 8.29 -10.98 -7.60
C ASP A 20 7.36 -9.78 -7.49
N GLY A 21 6.26 -9.69 -8.24
CA GLY A 21 5.38 -8.52 -8.30
C GLY A 21 4.71 -8.11 -6.99
N MET A 22 4.77 -8.96 -5.95
CA MET A 22 4.33 -8.65 -4.59
C MET A 22 5.44 -7.99 -3.73
N TRP A 23 6.71 -8.23 -4.07
CA TRP A 23 7.85 -7.96 -3.21
C TRP A 23 8.64 -6.75 -3.68
N LYS A 24 9.20 -6.00 -2.72
CA LYS A 24 10.05 -4.82 -2.99
C LYS A 24 11.24 -5.10 -3.92
N SER A 25 11.64 -6.36 -4.09
CA SER A 25 12.69 -6.76 -5.01
C SER A 25 12.31 -6.64 -6.49
N CYS A 26 11.01 -6.53 -6.83
CA CYS A 26 10.58 -6.38 -8.21
C CYS A 26 10.93 -4.99 -8.76
N GLY A 27 11.81 -4.96 -9.75
CA GLY A 27 12.22 -3.71 -10.40
C GLY A 27 11.13 -3.06 -11.25
N ALA A 28 10.11 -3.82 -11.67
CA ALA A 28 8.99 -3.32 -12.46
C ALA A 28 7.91 -2.63 -11.60
N GLY A 29 7.94 -2.84 -10.29
CA GLY A 29 6.97 -2.32 -9.33
C GLY A 29 6.42 -3.43 -8.44
N HIS A 30 5.82 -3.06 -7.31
CA HIS A 30 5.26 -4.00 -6.36
C HIS A 30 4.07 -3.44 -5.61
N VAL A 31 3.22 -4.34 -5.12
CA VAL A 31 2.07 -3.97 -4.30
C VAL A 31 2.55 -3.45 -2.95
N THR A 32 1.93 -2.36 -2.49
CA THR A 32 2.14 -1.83 -1.14
C THR A 32 0.82 -1.78 -0.40
N ALA A 33 0.88 -1.99 0.91
CA ALA A 33 -0.26 -1.88 1.80
C ALA A 33 -0.18 -0.56 2.56
N SER A 34 -1.32 0.06 2.80
CA SER A 34 -1.40 1.30 3.56
C SER A 34 -2.55 1.23 4.55
N ALA A 35 -2.40 1.88 5.70
CA ALA A 35 -3.36 1.84 6.78
C ALA A 35 -3.80 3.26 7.15
N LEU A 36 -5.09 3.42 7.44
CA LEU A 36 -5.66 4.65 7.95
C LEU A 36 -6.41 4.32 9.25
N VAL A 37 -5.87 4.75 10.39
CA VAL A 37 -6.53 4.58 11.68
C VAL A 37 -7.48 5.74 11.87
N VAL A 38 -8.78 5.43 11.95
CA VAL A 38 -9.86 6.42 12.06
C VAL A 38 -10.35 6.44 13.51
N CYS A 39 -10.49 7.63 14.09
CA CYS A 39 -11.10 7.78 15.41
C CYS A 39 -12.55 7.27 15.39
N PRO A 40 -12.99 6.43 16.35
CA PRO A 40 -14.36 5.90 16.39
C PRO A 40 -15.45 6.98 16.42
N GLU A 41 -15.18 8.11 17.07
CA GLU A 41 -16.09 9.27 17.14
C GLU A 41 -16.23 10.00 15.80
N ARG A 42 -15.44 9.60 14.79
CA ARG A 42 -15.33 10.16 13.44
C ARG A 42 -14.73 11.58 13.43
N GLY A 43 -14.16 11.98 12.30
CA GLY A 43 -13.62 13.34 12.10
C GLY A 43 -12.11 13.49 12.29
N GLU A 44 -11.44 12.47 12.86
CA GLU A 44 -9.99 12.47 13.06
C GLU A 44 -9.35 11.18 12.54
N VAL A 45 -8.11 11.30 12.07
CA VAL A 45 -7.30 10.17 11.60
C VAL A 45 -5.89 10.28 12.17
N LEU A 46 -5.27 9.14 12.47
CA LEU A 46 -3.85 9.10 12.83
C LEU A 46 -3.00 9.20 11.55
N LEU A 47 -2.07 10.15 11.54
CA LEU A 47 -1.09 10.34 10.48
C LEU A 47 0.33 10.35 11.07
N THR A 48 1.31 10.06 10.23
CA THR A 48 2.73 10.13 10.58
C THR A 48 3.31 11.47 10.12
N LEU A 49 3.90 12.25 11.03
CA LEU A 49 4.66 13.44 10.66
C LEU A 49 6.02 13.01 10.08
N HIS A 50 6.15 13.13 8.76
CA HIS A 50 7.35 12.68 8.07
C HIS A 50 8.54 13.62 8.32
N ARG A 51 9.60 13.11 8.96
CA ARG A 51 10.76 13.91 9.40
C ARG A 51 11.38 14.79 8.31
N LYS A 52 11.60 14.27 7.08
CA LYS A 52 12.23 15.04 5.99
C LYS A 52 11.27 15.99 5.28
N LEU A 53 10.12 15.48 4.83
CA LEU A 53 9.10 16.23 4.10
C LEU A 53 8.35 17.25 4.96
N ARG A 54 8.33 17.09 6.29
CA ARG A 54 7.55 17.91 7.24
C ARG A 54 6.06 17.98 6.88
N LEU A 55 5.51 16.88 6.37
CA LEU A 55 4.11 16.69 6.04
C LEU A 55 3.52 15.59 6.92
N TRP A 56 2.22 15.66 7.18
CA TRP A 56 1.45 14.58 7.77
C TRP A 56 0.99 13.63 6.66
N LEU A 57 1.40 12.36 6.74
CA LEU A 57 1.16 11.36 5.71
C LEU A 57 0.50 10.11 6.29
N GLN A 58 -0.28 9.42 5.45
CA GLN A 58 -0.78 8.08 5.72
C GLN A 58 0.40 7.12 5.89
N MET A 59 0.30 6.18 6.83
CA MET A 59 1.28 5.11 7.00
C MET A 59 1.02 3.93 6.06
N GLY A 60 2.09 3.25 5.68
CA GLY A 60 2.05 2.08 4.81
C GLY A 60 3.43 1.47 4.65
N GLY A 61 3.51 0.38 3.89
CA GLY A 61 4.72 -0.40 3.74
C GLY A 61 4.65 -1.41 2.61
N HIS A 62 5.76 -2.13 2.47
CA HIS A 62 5.89 -3.27 1.56
C HIS A 62 5.27 -4.51 2.20
N CYS A 63 4.77 -5.41 1.37
CA CYS A 63 4.45 -6.75 1.83
C CYS A 63 5.73 -7.56 2.01
N GLU A 64 5.73 -8.43 3.02
CA GLU A 64 6.81 -9.34 3.34
C GLU A 64 6.33 -10.80 3.27
N PRO A 65 7.20 -11.78 2.97
CA PRO A 65 6.78 -13.20 2.85
C PRO A 65 6.14 -13.80 4.11
N GLY A 66 6.34 -13.18 5.28
CA GLY A 66 5.72 -13.58 6.54
C GLY A 66 4.33 -13.01 6.78
N ASP A 67 3.85 -12.10 5.93
CA ASP A 67 2.53 -11.50 6.07
C ASP A 67 1.45 -12.53 5.72
N VAL A 68 0.61 -12.86 6.71
CA VAL A 68 -0.48 -13.84 6.57
C VAL A 68 -1.83 -13.20 6.26
N SER A 69 -1.92 -11.88 6.37
CA SER A 69 -3.12 -11.09 6.13
C SER A 69 -2.76 -9.65 5.76
N LEU A 70 -3.72 -8.96 5.14
CA LEU A 70 -3.76 -7.50 5.08
C LEU A 70 -4.69 -6.96 6.19
#